data_AF-A0A3D0Y6H9-F1
#
_entry.id   AF-A0A3D0Y6H9-F1
#
_cell.length_a   1.000
_cell.length_b   1.000
_cell.length_c   1.000
_cell.angle_alpha   90.00
_cell.angle_beta   90.00
_cell.angle_gamma   90.00
#
_symmetry.space_group_name_H-M   'P 1'
#
loop_
_entity.id
_entity.type
_entity.pdbx_description
1 polymer ?
#
loop_
_entity_poly.entity_id
_entity_poly.type
_entity_poly.pdbx_seq_one_letter_code
_entity_poly.pdbx_strand_id
1 'polypeptide(L)'
;MNWKTVRVHIQKGIPPQGMDLVKNSFVIMDVTHDGETRDDGKPYRDHPVRSLFIAYDMGEWDPEVLAAILSHDVLESSKSLGKPMTVLELETHVGTATACRTSWMTKKDHTTNSHVVYWSSLRCCRDHKTLKAKSYERLDNVSTFGKMKAKGKETREMRIKRKLDETVREFVPIVNWLLADLEIRAFKSEDARDKERILVKKIRHAFEQELAKYGRKFETNK
;
A
#
# COMPACT_ATOMS: atom_id res chain seq x y z
N MET A 1 6.47 -9.28 13.39
CA MET A 1 6.10 -8.06 14.13
C MET A 1 4.59 -7.98 14.17
N ASN A 2 4.00 -7.58 15.29
CA ASN A 2 2.54 -7.54 15.47
C ASN A 2 2.03 -6.11 15.68
N TRP A 3 0.72 -5.92 15.56
CA TRP A 3 0.05 -4.63 15.73
C TRP A 3 0.34 -3.96 17.08
N LYS A 4 0.39 -4.72 18.18
CA LYS A 4 0.62 -4.14 19.52
C LYS A 4 1.95 -3.37 19.55
N THR A 5 3.00 -3.92 18.95
CA THR A 5 4.30 -3.26 18.84
C THR A 5 4.23 -2.02 17.97
N VAL A 6 3.76 -2.15 16.72
CA VAL A 6 3.74 -1.04 15.75
C VAL A 6 2.86 0.12 16.23
N ARG A 7 1.74 -0.19 16.89
CA ARG A 7 0.83 0.82 17.46
C ARG A 7 1.52 1.72 18.48
N VAL A 8 2.31 1.15 19.40
CA VAL A 8 3.01 1.94 20.46
C VAL A 8 3.95 2.96 19.83
N HIS A 9 4.58 2.57 18.72
CA HIS A 9 5.49 3.41 17.96
C HIS A 9 4.75 4.54 17.22
N ILE A 10 3.68 4.21 16.49
CA ILE A 10 2.87 5.20 15.76
C ILE A 10 2.20 6.19 16.71
N GLN A 11 1.66 5.71 17.83
CA GLN A 11 0.91 6.53 18.79
C GLN A 11 1.77 7.66 19.40
N LYS A 12 3.10 7.54 19.40
CA LYS A 12 4.02 8.60 19.85
C LYS A 12 4.22 9.71 18.82
N GLY A 13 4.01 9.41 17.53
CA GLY A 13 4.33 10.31 16.42
C GLY A 13 3.15 11.02 15.78
N ILE A 14 1.91 10.68 16.15
CA ILE A 14 0.69 11.26 15.54
C ILE A 14 -0.31 11.79 16.58
N PRO A 15 -1.14 12.79 16.24
CA PRO A 15 -2.19 13.30 17.12
C PRO A 15 -3.22 12.22 17.51
N PRO A 16 -3.89 12.34 18.68
CA PRO A 16 -4.87 11.36 19.15
C PRO A 16 -5.98 11.03 18.14
N GLN A 17 -6.56 12.05 17.50
CA GLN A 17 -7.61 11.88 16.48
C GLN A 17 -7.12 11.09 15.26
N GLY A 18 -5.88 11.33 14.83
CA GLY A 18 -5.23 10.54 13.78
C GLY A 18 -5.03 9.09 14.21
N MET A 19 -4.67 8.87 15.47
CA MET A 19 -4.53 7.52 16.00
C MET A 19 -5.85 6.76 16.04
N ASP A 20 -6.98 7.42 16.29
CA ASP A 20 -8.29 6.77 16.27
C ASP A 20 -8.68 6.33 14.86
N LEU A 21 -8.42 7.15 13.84
CA LEU A 21 -8.56 6.72 12.44
C LEU A 21 -7.73 5.46 12.13
N VAL A 22 -6.45 5.44 12.52
CA VAL A 22 -5.54 4.31 12.28
C VAL A 22 -6.00 3.05 13.05
N LYS A 23 -6.53 3.18 14.27
CA LYS A 23 -7.13 2.06 15.02
C LYS A 23 -8.39 1.54 14.32
N ASN A 24 -9.28 2.41 13.86
CA ASN A 24 -10.51 2.01 13.18
C ASN A 24 -10.20 1.24 11.90
N SER A 25 -9.25 1.73 11.09
CA SER A 25 -8.77 1.02 9.90
C SER A 25 -8.17 -0.35 10.24
N PHE A 26 -7.42 -0.45 11.35
CA PHE A 26 -6.90 -1.73 11.81
C PHE A 26 -8.01 -2.70 12.21
N VAL A 27 -9.00 -2.26 12.99
CA VAL A 27 -10.10 -3.13 13.45
C VAL A 27 -10.88 -3.66 12.26
N ILE A 28 -11.23 -2.80 11.30
CA ILE A 28 -11.95 -3.21 10.09
C ILE A 28 -11.12 -4.18 9.25
N MET A 29 -9.83 -3.91 9.06
CA MET A 29 -8.92 -4.84 8.38
C MET A 29 -8.87 -6.21 9.09
N ASP A 30 -8.75 -6.21 10.41
CA ASP A 30 -8.63 -7.43 11.21
C ASP A 30 -9.88 -8.30 11.13
N VAL A 31 -11.06 -7.67 11.21
CA VAL A 31 -12.36 -8.35 11.09
C VAL A 31 -12.58 -8.86 9.67
N THR A 32 -12.33 -8.03 8.65
CA THR A 32 -12.58 -8.40 7.25
C THR A 32 -11.71 -9.58 6.79
N HIS A 33 -10.48 -9.67 7.31
CA HIS A 33 -9.52 -10.70 6.94
C HIS A 33 -9.35 -11.78 8.02
N ASP A 34 -10.29 -11.90 8.97
CA ASP A 34 -10.24 -12.97 9.97
C ASP A 34 -10.30 -14.35 9.31
N GLY A 35 -9.47 -15.27 9.81
CA GLY A 35 -9.28 -16.60 9.22
C GLY A 35 -8.64 -16.63 7.82
N GLU A 36 -8.37 -15.49 7.18
CA GLU A 36 -7.76 -15.45 5.85
C GLU A 36 -6.23 -15.67 5.92
N THR A 37 -5.71 -16.43 4.96
CA THR A 37 -4.27 -16.67 4.80
C THR A 37 -3.75 -16.14 3.46
N ARG A 38 -2.49 -15.70 3.44
CA ARG A 38 -1.79 -15.30 2.21
C ARG A 38 -1.27 -16.51 1.44
N ASP A 39 -0.80 -16.27 0.22
CA ASP A 39 -0.11 -17.24 -0.63
C ASP A 39 1.09 -17.95 0.07
N ASP A 40 1.69 -17.34 1.09
CA ASP A 40 2.80 -17.92 1.87
C ASP A 40 2.32 -18.74 3.10
N GLY A 41 1.02 -18.78 3.37
CA GLY A 41 0.39 -19.50 4.47
C GLY A 41 0.26 -18.72 5.78
N LYS A 42 0.73 -17.47 5.84
CA LYS A 42 0.59 -16.63 7.03
C LYS A 42 -0.78 -15.96 7.12
N PRO A 43 -1.23 -15.55 8.32
CA PRO A 43 -2.42 -14.74 8.48
C PRO A 43 -2.37 -13.49 7.59
N TYR A 44 -3.48 -13.18 6.92
CA TYR A 44 -3.54 -12.07 5.97
C TYR A 44 -3.18 -10.72 6.63
N ARG A 45 -3.64 -10.51 7.87
CA ARG A 45 -3.33 -9.34 8.71
C ARG A 45 -1.84 -8.98 8.79
N ASP A 46 -0.94 -9.96 8.63
CA ASP A 46 0.49 -9.72 8.74
C ASP A 46 1.00 -8.81 7.62
N HIS A 47 0.37 -8.81 6.44
CA HIS A 47 0.80 -7.96 5.32
C HIS A 47 0.51 -6.48 5.57
N PRO A 48 -0.74 -6.04 5.84
CA PRO A 48 -1.01 -4.64 6.15
C PRO A 48 -0.17 -4.12 7.33
N VAL A 49 0.05 -4.93 8.37
CA VAL A 49 0.87 -4.55 9.54
C VAL A 49 2.36 -4.38 9.18
N ARG A 50 2.92 -5.20 8.29
CA ARG A 50 4.30 -5.01 7.81
C ARG A 50 4.42 -3.79 6.90
N SER A 51 3.48 -3.60 5.98
CA SER A 51 3.44 -2.40 5.13
C SER A 51 3.36 -1.12 5.98
N LEU A 52 2.56 -1.15 7.05
CA LEU A 52 2.46 -0.07 8.02
C LEU A 52 3.80 0.20 8.73
N PHE A 53 4.52 -0.86 9.10
CA PHE A 53 5.85 -0.72 9.68
C PHE A 53 6.87 -0.13 8.71
N ILE A 54 6.87 -0.54 7.44
CA ILE A 54 7.74 0.04 6.40
C ILE A 54 7.51 1.55 6.32
N ALA A 55 6.25 1.99 6.30
CA ALA A 55 5.91 3.41 6.25
C ALA A 55 6.43 4.15 7.50
N TYR A 56 6.17 3.60 8.69
CA TYR A 56 6.65 4.14 9.96
C TYR A 56 8.18 4.28 9.99
N ASP A 57 8.91 3.23 9.60
CA ASP A 57 10.37 3.20 9.62
C ASP A 57 11.00 4.25 8.67
N MET A 58 10.30 4.55 7.56
CA MET A 58 10.70 5.62 6.65
C MET A 58 10.41 7.03 7.21
N GLY A 59 9.59 7.14 8.25
CA GLY A 59 9.15 8.40 8.85
C GLY A 59 7.83 8.92 8.30
N GLU A 60 6.96 8.04 7.79
CA GLU A 60 5.58 8.39 7.47
C GLU A 60 4.74 8.49 8.74
N TRP A 61 4.19 9.68 8.97
CA TRP A 61 3.37 10.00 10.14
C TRP A 61 1.99 10.51 9.76
N ASP A 62 1.64 10.59 8.47
CA ASP A 62 0.31 11.03 8.05
C ASP A 62 -0.74 9.94 8.39
N PRO A 63 -1.68 10.21 9.31
CA PRO A 63 -2.65 9.20 9.72
C PRO A 63 -3.52 8.68 8.58
N GLU A 64 -3.80 9.50 7.55
CA GLU A 64 -4.60 9.06 6.41
C GLU A 64 -3.83 8.10 5.49
N VAL A 65 -2.50 8.26 5.39
CA VAL A 65 -1.64 7.32 4.66
C VAL A 65 -1.58 5.99 5.43
N LEU A 66 -1.34 6.05 6.74
CA LEU A 66 -1.29 4.87 7.61
C LEU A 66 -2.61 4.10 7.62
N ALA A 67 -3.73 4.82 7.67
CA ALA A 67 -5.07 4.27 7.59
C ALA A 67 -5.34 3.59 6.24
N ALA A 68 -4.96 4.26 5.13
CA ALA A 68 -5.10 3.71 3.78
C ALA A 68 -4.26 2.43 3.58
N ILE A 69 -3.05 2.37 4.14
CA ILE A 69 -2.23 1.14 4.13
C ILE A 69 -2.97 -0.02 4.80
N LEU A 70 -3.61 0.23 5.95
CA LEU A 70 -4.34 -0.80 6.68
C LEU A 70 -5.58 -1.26 5.93
N SER A 71 -6.32 -0.34 5.29
CA SER A 71 -7.59 -0.67 4.65
C SER A 71 -7.49 -1.09 3.18
N HIS A 72 -6.31 -1.10 2.55
CA HIS A 72 -6.19 -1.15 1.08
C HIS A 72 -6.90 -2.34 0.37
N ASP A 73 -6.98 -3.51 1.02
CA ASP A 73 -7.56 -4.74 0.44
C ASP A 73 -8.92 -5.14 1.08
N VAL A 74 -9.48 -4.33 1.99
CA VAL A 74 -10.71 -4.70 2.73
C VAL A 74 -11.95 -4.78 1.83
N LEU A 75 -11.95 -4.06 0.71
CA LEU A 75 -13.05 -4.12 -0.27
C LEU A 75 -12.92 -5.31 -1.23
N GLU A 76 -11.75 -5.96 -1.30
CA GLU A 76 -11.53 -7.15 -2.14
C GLU A 76 -11.91 -8.45 -1.42
N SER A 77 -11.98 -8.45 -0.09
CA SER A 77 -12.32 -9.64 0.70
C SER A 77 -13.81 -9.76 0.98
N SER A 78 -14.31 -10.99 0.86
CA SER A 78 -15.65 -11.41 1.28
C SER A 78 -15.64 -12.55 2.30
N LYS A 79 -14.46 -13.08 2.65
CA LYS A 79 -14.33 -14.38 3.34
C LYS A 79 -14.93 -14.37 4.73
N SER A 80 -14.55 -13.40 5.56
CA SER A 80 -15.03 -13.36 6.94
C SER A 80 -16.45 -12.80 7.06
N LEU A 81 -16.86 -11.92 6.14
CA LEU A 81 -18.14 -11.20 6.23
C LEU A 81 -19.27 -11.87 5.43
N GLY A 82 -18.97 -12.92 4.65
CA GLY A 82 -19.92 -13.58 3.75
C GLY A 82 -20.31 -12.75 2.52
N LYS A 83 -19.96 -11.45 2.49
CA LYS A 83 -20.14 -10.51 1.38
C LYS A 83 -18.96 -9.53 1.32
N PRO A 84 -18.62 -8.98 0.13
CA PRO A 84 -17.67 -7.88 0.05
C PRO A 84 -18.20 -6.66 0.81
N MET A 85 -17.31 -5.98 1.54
CA MET A 85 -17.61 -4.69 2.15
C MET A 85 -17.78 -3.63 1.04
N THR A 86 -18.77 -2.77 1.17
CA THR A 86 -18.98 -1.65 0.25
C THR A 86 -18.17 -0.41 0.67
N VAL A 87 -17.94 0.51 -0.27
CA VAL A 87 -17.29 1.81 0.04
C VAL A 87 -18.10 2.61 1.07
N LEU A 88 -19.44 2.59 0.98
CA LEU A 88 -20.31 3.29 1.92
C LEU A 88 -20.24 2.69 3.33
N GLU A 89 -20.20 1.36 3.46
CA GLU A 89 -20.00 0.71 4.76
C GLU A 89 -18.64 1.08 5.35
N LEU A 90 -17.57 1.00 4.55
CA LEU A 90 -16.22 1.39 4.99
C LEU A 90 -16.16 2.85 5.45
N GLU A 91 -16.82 3.77 4.73
CA GLU A 91 -16.89 5.19 5.06
C GLU A 91 -17.43 5.46 6.47
N THR A 92 -18.39 4.65 6.96
CA THR A 92 -18.91 4.80 8.33
C THR A 92 -17.86 4.56 9.42
N HIS A 93 -16.77 3.86 9.10
CA HIS A 93 -15.73 3.50 10.06
C HIS A 93 -14.48 4.37 9.95
N VAL A 94 -14.11 4.78 8.73
CA VAL A 94 -12.82 5.46 8.46
C VAL A 94 -12.97 6.83 7.79
N GLY A 95 -14.21 7.28 7.57
CA GLY A 95 -14.54 8.52 6.89
C GLY A 95 -14.37 8.47 5.37
N THR A 96 -14.98 9.45 4.70
CA THR A 96 -15.08 9.52 3.23
C THR A 96 -13.70 9.50 2.57
N ALA A 97 -12.75 10.29 3.09
CA ALA A 97 -11.43 10.41 2.48
C ALA A 97 -10.70 9.05 2.42
N THR A 98 -10.63 8.33 3.54
CA THR A 98 -9.96 7.00 3.60
C THR A 98 -10.71 5.94 2.78
N ALA A 99 -12.04 5.97 2.78
CA ALA A 99 -12.86 5.07 1.97
C ALA A 99 -12.63 5.29 0.46
N CYS A 100 -12.57 6.55 0.01
CA CYS A 100 -12.23 6.89 -1.37
C CYS A 100 -10.83 6.41 -1.75
N ARG A 101 -9.82 6.60 -0.89
CA ARG A 101 -8.45 6.10 -1.14
C ARG A 101 -8.41 4.59 -1.24
N THR A 102 -9.11 3.90 -0.36
CA THR A 102 -9.24 2.44 -0.41
C THR A 102 -9.87 2.01 -1.73
N SER A 103 -10.94 2.69 -2.16
CA SER A 103 -11.61 2.43 -3.44
C SER A 103 -10.68 2.58 -4.65
N TRP A 104 -9.74 3.53 -4.63
CA TRP A 104 -8.71 3.67 -5.68
C TRP A 104 -7.72 2.51 -5.71
N MET A 105 -7.42 1.92 -4.55
CA MET A 105 -6.46 0.81 -4.42
C MET A 105 -7.09 -0.56 -4.67
N THR A 106 -8.42 -0.64 -4.71
CA THR A 106 -9.20 -1.87 -4.91
C THR A 106 -9.41 -2.19 -6.38
N LYS A 107 -9.26 -3.46 -6.76
CA LYS A 107 -9.64 -3.99 -8.07
C LYS A 107 -11.16 -4.20 -8.14
N LYS A 108 -11.85 -3.25 -8.75
CA LYS A 108 -13.33 -3.25 -8.88
C LYS A 108 -13.87 -4.21 -9.93
N ASP A 109 -13.04 -4.55 -10.92
CA ASP A 109 -13.41 -5.44 -12.02
C ASP A 109 -12.97 -6.87 -11.68
N HIS A 110 -13.81 -7.86 -11.95
CA HIS A 110 -13.53 -9.29 -11.75
C HIS A 110 -13.40 -10.07 -13.07
N THR A 111 -13.39 -9.38 -14.21
CA THR A 111 -13.15 -9.98 -15.54
C THR A 111 -11.68 -10.30 -15.77
N THR A 112 -11.38 -10.94 -16.90
CA THR A 112 -10.01 -11.23 -17.36
C THR A 112 -9.15 -9.96 -17.55
N ASN A 113 -9.79 -8.80 -17.76
CA ASN A 113 -9.11 -7.52 -17.96
C ASN A 113 -8.97 -6.69 -16.67
N SER A 114 -9.46 -7.19 -15.54
CA SER A 114 -9.44 -6.52 -14.24
C SER A 114 -8.11 -5.87 -13.89
N HIS A 115 -7.01 -6.57 -14.18
CA HIS A 115 -5.67 -6.09 -13.93
C HIS A 115 -5.31 -4.84 -14.77
N VAL A 116 -5.67 -4.82 -16.05
CA VAL A 116 -5.40 -3.69 -16.95
C VAL A 116 -6.27 -2.50 -16.60
N VAL A 117 -7.55 -2.74 -16.29
CA VAL A 117 -8.50 -1.71 -15.87
C VAL A 117 -8.04 -1.05 -14.58
N TYR A 118 -7.63 -1.85 -13.60
CA TYR A 118 -7.12 -1.37 -12.32
C TYR A 118 -5.92 -0.42 -12.48
N TRP A 119 -4.88 -0.85 -13.19
CA TRP A 119 -3.68 0.00 -13.36
C TRP A 119 -3.97 1.24 -14.20
N SER A 120 -4.80 1.12 -15.23
CA SER A 120 -5.24 2.29 -16.02
C SER A 120 -5.96 3.31 -15.14
N SER A 121 -6.82 2.86 -14.23
CA SER A 121 -7.50 3.73 -13.27
C SER A 121 -6.51 4.35 -12.28
N LEU A 122 -5.65 3.55 -11.65
CA LEU A 122 -4.72 4.03 -10.63
C LEU A 122 -3.68 5.01 -11.19
N ARG A 123 -3.27 4.89 -12.46
CA ARG A 123 -2.42 5.87 -13.16
C ARG A 123 -3.07 7.25 -13.31
N CYS A 124 -4.41 7.32 -13.26
CA CYS A 124 -5.16 8.56 -13.26
C CYS A 124 -5.38 9.13 -11.85
N CYS A 125 -5.02 8.39 -10.80
CA CYS A 125 -5.07 8.90 -9.44
C CYS A 125 -4.12 10.09 -9.28
N ARG A 126 -4.61 11.16 -8.64
CA ARG A 126 -3.87 12.38 -8.33
C ARG A 126 -3.84 12.68 -6.83
N ASP A 127 -4.09 11.67 -6.00
CA ASP A 127 -3.99 11.77 -4.54
C ASP A 127 -2.67 11.17 -4.06
N HIS A 128 -1.74 12.04 -3.66
CA HIS A 128 -0.41 11.65 -3.20
C HIS A 128 -0.46 10.65 -2.04
N LYS A 129 -1.44 10.75 -1.14
CA LYS A 129 -1.58 9.83 0.00
C LYS A 129 -1.93 8.40 -0.45
N THR A 130 -2.85 8.25 -1.40
CA THR A 130 -3.17 6.96 -2.03
C THR A 130 -1.94 6.33 -2.67
N LEU A 131 -1.19 7.12 -3.44
CA LEU A 131 -0.01 6.63 -4.15
C LEU A 131 1.16 6.29 -3.22
N LYS A 132 1.34 7.04 -2.12
CA LYS A 132 2.27 6.68 -1.04
C LYS A 132 1.86 5.37 -0.37
N ALA A 133 0.60 5.24 0.05
CA ALA A 133 0.08 4.02 0.67
C ALA A 133 0.29 2.80 -0.23
N LYS A 134 0.01 2.94 -1.53
CA LYS A 134 0.23 1.88 -2.52
C LYS A 134 1.71 1.53 -2.70
N SER A 135 2.60 2.52 -2.59
CA SER A 135 4.05 2.29 -2.66
C SER A 135 4.55 1.47 -1.47
N TYR A 136 4.08 1.75 -0.25
CA TYR A 136 4.42 0.96 0.93
C TYR A 136 3.90 -0.48 0.86
N GLU A 137 2.67 -0.66 0.38
CA GLU A 137 2.09 -1.99 0.10
C GLU A 137 2.96 -2.78 -0.88
N ARG A 138 3.39 -2.13 -1.97
CA ARG A 138 4.26 -2.78 -2.95
C ARG A 138 5.64 -3.10 -2.40
N LEU A 139 6.22 -2.24 -1.56
CA LEU A 139 7.51 -2.52 -0.92
C LEU A 139 7.44 -3.79 -0.06
N ASP A 140 6.38 -3.99 0.73
CA ASP A 140 6.20 -5.25 1.46
C ASP A 140 6.11 -6.44 0.50
N ASN A 141 5.36 -6.30 -0.59
CA ASN A 141 5.26 -7.35 -1.61
C ASN A 141 6.63 -7.71 -2.19
N VAL A 142 7.42 -6.73 -2.66
CA VAL A 142 8.73 -7.01 -3.26
C VAL A 142 9.67 -7.66 -2.25
N SER A 143 9.69 -7.17 -1.00
CA SER A 143 10.50 -7.75 0.08
C SER A 143 10.16 -9.21 0.43
N THR A 144 8.97 -9.66 0.02
CA THR A 144 8.47 -11.02 0.28
C THR A 144 8.39 -11.90 -0.96
N PHE A 145 8.76 -11.41 -2.16
CA PHE A 145 8.74 -12.22 -3.40
C PHE A 145 9.58 -13.48 -3.30
N GLY A 146 10.67 -13.47 -2.53
CA GLY A 146 11.50 -14.66 -2.28
C GLY A 146 10.73 -15.84 -1.64
N LYS A 147 9.60 -15.58 -0.97
CA LYS A 147 8.77 -16.59 -0.30
C LYS A 147 7.59 -17.08 -1.17
N MET A 148 7.44 -16.53 -2.38
CA MET A 148 6.36 -16.94 -3.28
C MET A 148 6.50 -18.40 -3.68
N LYS A 149 5.36 -19.10 -3.78
CA LYS A 149 5.26 -20.48 -4.29
C LYS A 149 4.77 -20.48 -5.74
N ALA A 150 4.88 -21.60 -6.44
CA ALA A 150 4.21 -21.77 -7.74
C ALA A 150 2.68 -21.67 -7.58
N LYS A 151 1.96 -21.29 -8.65
CA LYS A 151 0.48 -21.20 -8.63
C LYS A 151 -0.09 -21.64 -9.98
N GLY A 152 -0.88 -22.69 -9.97
CA GLY A 152 -1.39 -23.29 -11.22
C GLY A 152 -0.24 -23.72 -12.13
N LYS A 153 -0.25 -23.23 -13.38
CA LYS A 153 0.81 -23.50 -14.37
C LYS A 153 2.02 -22.56 -14.27
N GLU A 154 1.94 -21.49 -13.46
CA GLU A 154 3.01 -20.49 -13.34
C GLU A 154 4.04 -20.95 -12.29
N THR A 155 5.28 -21.20 -12.72
CA THR A 155 6.42 -21.48 -11.83
C THR A 155 6.70 -20.28 -10.94
N ARG A 156 7.34 -20.52 -9.80
CA ARG A 156 7.74 -19.48 -8.86
C ARG A 156 8.55 -18.38 -9.55
N GLU A 157 9.49 -18.74 -10.40
CA GLU A 157 10.39 -17.83 -11.11
C GLU A 157 9.62 -16.95 -12.10
N MET A 158 8.66 -17.52 -12.84
CA MET A 158 7.79 -16.74 -13.74
C MET A 158 6.93 -15.74 -12.97
N ARG A 159 6.34 -16.16 -11.84
CA ARG A 159 5.55 -15.27 -10.97
C ARG A 159 6.38 -14.09 -10.46
N ILE A 160 7.59 -14.36 -9.96
CA ILE A 160 8.50 -13.34 -9.44
C ILE A 160 8.88 -12.37 -10.56
N LYS A 161 9.33 -12.89 -11.72
CA LYS A 161 9.69 -12.06 -12.88
C LYS A 161 8.56 -11.12 -13.30
N ARG A 162 7.33 -11.64 -13.46
CA ARG A 162 6.17 -10.83 -13.85
C ARG A 162 5.85 -9.74 -12.83
N LYS A 163 5.89 -10.05 -11.53
CA LYS A 163 5.63 -9.04 -10.48
C LYS A 163 6.74 -8.00 -10.36
N LEU A 164 8.00 -8.36 -10.61
CA LEU A 164 9.10 -7.40 -10.71
C LEU A 164 8.91 -6.46 -11.91
N ASP A 165 8.56 -7.00 -13.07
CA ASP A 165 8.32 -6.21 -14.29
C ASP A 165 7.13 -5.25 -14.11
N GLU A 166 6.06 -5.71 -13.47
CA GLU A 166 4.94 -4.86 -13.06
C GLU A 166 5.38 -3.78 -12.07
N THR A 167 6.21 -4.11 -11.09
CA THR A 167 6.71 -3.14 -10.10
C THR A 167 7.46 -2.02 -10.79
N VAL A 168 8.38 -2.33 -11.71
CA VAL A 168 9.11 -1.31 -12.48
C VAL A 168 8.14 -0.49 -13.34
N ARG A 169 7.27 -1.16 -14.10
CA ARG A 169 6.36 -0.52 -15.05
C ARG A 169 5.38 0.44 -14.39
N GLU A 170 4.85 0.08 -13.23
CA GLU A 170 3.80 0.87 -12.55
C GLU A 170 4.38 1.84 -11.52
N PHE A 171 5.40 1.45 -10.74
CA PHE A 171 5.86 2.26 -9.61
C PHE A 171 6.93 3.28 -9.97
N VAL A 172 7.72 3.08 -11.04
CA VAL A 172 8.64 4.14 -11.50
C VAL A 172 7.86 5.40 -11.90
N PRO A 173 6.80 5.33 -12.73
CA PRO A 173 5.96 6.49 -13.02
C PRO A 173 5.28 7.08 -11.77
N ILE A 174 4.79 6.25 -10.85
CA ILE A 174 4.13 6.72 -9.62
C ILE A 174 5.11 7.52 -8.75
N VAL A 175 6.32 7.01 -8.52
CA VAL A 175 7.33 7.69 -7.71
C VAL A 175 7.82 8.98 -8.39
N ASN A 176 7.97 8.97 -9.71
CA ASN A 176 8.29 10.18 -10.46
C ASN A 176 7.16 11.22 -10.38
N TRP A 177 5.90 10.78 -10.45
CA TRP A 177 4.75 11.67 -10.26
C TRP A 177 4.73 12.25 -8.85
N LEU A 178 4.97 11.44 -7.82
CA LEU A 178 5.06 11.90 -6.44
C LEU A 178 6.13 12.98 -6.29
N LEU A 179 7.31 12.82 -6.90
CA LEU A 179 8.35 13.85 -6.90
C LEU A 179 7.94 15.14 -7.60
N ALA A 180 7.26 15.03 -8.75
CA ALA A 180 6.76 16.20 -9.49
C ALA A 180 5.63 16.93 -8.74
N ASP A 181 4.74 16.19 -8.07
CA ASP A 181 3.67 16.74 -7.24
C ASP A 181 4.21 17.64 -6.12
N LEU A 182 5.38 17.34 -5.55
CA LEU A 182 6.01 18.18 -4.52
C LEU A 182 6.33 19.60 -5.00
N GLU A 183 6.65 19.77 -6.29
CA GLU A 183 7.02 21.05 -6.87
C GLU A 183 5.82 21.97 -7.06
N ILE A 184 4.63 21.40 -7.27
CA ILE A 184 3.42 22.15 -7.62
C ILE A 184 2.39 22.21 -6.49
N ARG A 185 2.38 21.23 -5.58
CA ARG A 185 1.42 21.19 -4.48
C ARG A 185 1.74 22.25 -3.44
N ALA A 186 0.70 22.86 -2.89
CA ALA A 186 0.84 23.81 -1.79
C ALA A 186 1.23 23.08 -0.50
N PHE A 187 2.25 23.60 0.18
CA PHE A 187 2.69 23.14 1.50
C PHE A 187 2.55 24.27 2.51
N LYS A 188 2.39 23.90 3.79
CA LYS A 188 2.32 24.87 4.89
C LYS A 188 3.65 25.62 5.12
N SER A 189 4.76 25.00 4.72
CA SER A 189 6.11 25.55 4.80
C SER A 189 7.05 24.80 3.87
N GLU A 190 8.23 25.37 3.58
CA GLU A 190 9.27 24.68 2.81
C GLU A 190 9.80 23.44 3.56
N ASP A 191 9.98 23.54 4.88
CA ASP A 191 10.38 22.40 5.73
C ASP A 191 9.40 21.22 5.63
N ALA A 192 8.09 21.49 5.52
CA ALA A 192 7.09 20.45 5.30
C ALA A 192 7.24 19.78 3.92
N ARG A 193 7.57 20.57 2.89
CA ARG A 193 7.87 20.04 1.55
C ARG A 193 9.14 19.20 1.56
N ASP A 194 10.20 19.66 2.22
CA ASP A 194 11.47 18.95 2.29
C ASP A 194 11.37 17.62 3.04
N LYS A 195 10.59 17.57 4.12
CA LYS A 195 10.27 16.32 4.82
C LYS A 195 9.56 15.32 3.90
N GLU A 196 8.55 15.76 3.16
CA GLU A 196 7.85 14.91 2.19
C GLU A 196 8.79 14.48 1.05
N ARG A 197 9.67 15.36 0.58
CA ARG A 197 10.70 15.06 -0.42
C ARG A 197 11.67 13.98 0.03
N ILE A 198 12.15 14.07 1.28
CA ILE A 198 13.01 13.05 1.88
C ILE A 198 12.28 11.70 1.91
N LEU A 199 11.01 11.70 2.31
CA LEU A 199 10.19 10.50 2.38
C LEU A 199 9.98 9.85 1.01
N VAL A 200 9.63 10.63 -0.02
CA VAL A 200 9.49 10.09 -1.40
C VAL A 200 10.83 9.57 -1.94
N LYS A 201 11.96 10.22 -1.62
CA LYS A 201 13.30 9.71 -1.96
C LYS A 201 13.62 8.40 -1.23
N LYS A 202 13.22 8.23 0.03
CA LYS A 202 13.36 6.95 0.76
C LYS A 202 12.54 5.84 0.11
N ILE A 203 11.29 6.13 -0.31
CA ILE A 203 10.46 5.17 -1.06
C ILE A 203 11.19 4.71 -2.33
N ARG A 204 11.71 5.66 -3.12
CA ARG A 204 12.51 5.36 -4.33
C ARG A 204 13.70 4.47 -4.02
N HIS A 205 14.50 4.86 -3.03
CA HIS A 205 15.70 4.12 -2.64
C HIS A 205 15.36 2.71 -2.17
N ALA A 206 14.27 2.53 -1.43
CA ALA A 206 13.83 1.21 -1.00
C ALA A 206 13.44 0.32 -2.20
N PHE A 207 12.78 0.87 -3.22
CA PHE A 207 12.53 0.11 -4.45
C PHE A 207 13.83 -0.28 -5.17
N GLU A 208 14.80 0.63 -5.25
CA GLU A 208 16.12 0.35 -5.84
C GLU A 208 16.81 -0.80 -5.11
N GLN A 209 16.82 -0.78 -3.77
CA GLN A 209 17.41 -1.85 -2.95
C GLN A 209 16.68 -3.20 -3.09
N GLU A 210 15.35 -3.19 -3.02
CA GLU A 210 14.56 -4.43 -3.12
C GLU A 210 14.65 -5.06 -4.52
N LEU A 211 14.67 -4.25 -5.59
CA LEU A 211 14.83 -4.75 -6.96
C LEU A 211 16.26 -5.22 -7.26
N ALA A 212 17.28 -4.59 -6.67
CA ALA A 212 18.68 -4.99 -6.85
C ALA A 212 18.94 -6.44 -6.38
N LYS A 213 18.22 -6.92 -5.36
CA LYS A 213 18.24 -8.33 -4.90
C LYS A 213 17.87 -9.33 -6.00
N TYR A 214 17.18 -8.87 -7.05
CA TYR A 214 16.76 -9.66 -8.20
C TYR A 214 17.49 -9.28 -9.50
N GLY A 215 18.57 -8.48 -9.42
CA GLY A 215 19.28 -7.99 -10.59
C GLY A 215 18.45 -7.05 -11.48
N ARG A 216 17.47 -6.34 -10.88
CA ARG A 216 16.62 -5.37 -11.56
C ARG A 216 16.95 -3.95 -11.11
N LYS A 217 16.78 -2.96 -12.00
CA LYS A 217 16.87 -1.53 -11.68
C LYS A 217 15.48 -0.92 -11.54
N PHE A 218 15.35 0.11 -10.71
CA PHE A 218 14.11 0.89 -10.59
C PHE A 218 14.04 1.99 -11.65
N GLU A 219 14.05 1.58 -12.91
CA GLU A 219 14.08 2.48 -14.07
C GLU A 219 13.22 1.85 -15.17
N THR A 220 12.43 2.67 -15.89
CA THR A 220 11.78 2.19 -17.12
C THR A 220 12.84 1.99 -18.19
N ASN A 221 12.82 0.86 -18.89
CA ASN A 221 13.64 0.68 -20.09
C ASN A 221 13.28 1.82 -21.06
N LYS A 222 14.27 2.67 -21.38
CA LYS A 222 14.18 3.62 -22.49
C LYS A 222 14.27 2.87 -23.81
#